data_AF-A0A432ZZ61-F1
#
_entry.id   AF-A0A432ZZ61-F1
#
_cell.length_a   1.000
_cell.length_b   1.000
_cell.length_c   1.000
_cell.angle_alpha   90.00
_cell.angle_beta   90.00
_cell.angle_gamma   90.00
#
_symmetry.space_group_name_H-M   'P 1'
#
loop_
_entity.id
_entity.type
_entity.pdbx_description
1 polymer ?
#
loop_
_entity_poly.entity_id
_entity_poly.type
_entity_poly.pdbx_seq_one_letter_code
_entity_poly.pdbx_strand_id
1 'polypeptide(L)'
;DEEEEEEEEEEEEEEEEEEEGIEEGSEVNGDEGSKTKIREYGEAGDGVIDDERTRIRTETDLLDLMIAEAPKIEDTEDSENPNNDKLMIGLVGYPNVGKSSTINALIGEKRVSVSSTPGKTKHFQTIHLTPTLVLCDCPGLVFPSFATTKADMVCNGVLPIDQLREFTGPAALVAQRIPKEVLGAIYGFKIRTRPEEEGGDGVPTGEELLIAYARE
;
A
#
# COMPACT_ATOMS: atom_id res chain seq x y z
N ASP A 1 21.28 -9.79 28.05
CA ASP A 1 22.53 -9.63 27.29
C ASP A 1 23.19 -10.94 26.84
N GLU A 2 22.83 -12.11 27.36
CA GLU A 2 23.11 -13.41 26.69
C GLU A 2 21.80 -14.23 26.62
N GLU A 3 21.00 -14.22 27.70
CA GLU A 3 19.67 -14.88 27.74
C GLU A 3 18.61 -14.24 26.81
N GLU A 4 18.76 -12.97 26.41
CA GLU A 4 17.83 -12.31 25.45
C GLU A 4 18.24 -12.57 23.99
N GLU A 5 19.51 -12.90 23.72
CA GLU A 5 19.97 -13.26 22.38
C GLU A 5 19.64 -14.73 22.07
N GLU A 6 19.67 -15.61 23.08
CA GLU A 6 19.24 -17.02 22.94
C GLU A 6 17.72 -17.15 22.71
N GLU A 7 16.89 -16.28 23.29
CA GLU A 7 15.43 -16.26 23.03
C GLU A 7 15.09 -15.75 21.62
N GLU A 8 15.87 -14.81 21.05
CA GLU A 8 15.67 -14.33 19.67
C GLU A 8 16.14 -15.37 18.63
N GLU A 9 17.20 -16.13 18.90
CA GLU A 9 17.66 -17.22 18.02
C GLU A 9 16.69 -18.42 18.03
N GLU A 10 16.07 -18.76 19.17
CA GLU A 10 15.06 -19.82 19.26
C GLU A 10 13.75 -19.44 18.52
N GLU A 11 13.33 -18.17 18.54
CA GLU A 11 12.15 -17.70 17.77
C GLU A 11 12.41 -17.70 16.25
N GLU A 12 13.64 -17.43 15.79
CA GLU A 12 13.99 -17.49 14.36
C GLU A 12 14.06 -18.94 13.83
N GLU A 13 14.52 -19.91 14.63
CA GLU A 13 14.55 -21.33 14.24
C GLU A 13 13.13 -21.95 14.19
N GLU A 14 12.21 -21.55 15.07
CA GLU A 14 10.81 -22.02 15.02
C GLU A 14 10.03 -21.48 13.80
N GLU A 15 10.32 -20.26 13.32
CA GLU A 15 9.69 -19.71 12.10
C GLU A 15 10.21 -20.40 10.81
N GLU A 16 11.47 -20.85 10.77
CA GLU A 16 12.04 -21.57 9.61
C GLU A 16 11.48 -23.00 9.48
N GLU A 17 11.19 -23.69 10.59
CA GLU A 17 10.60 -25.05 10.55
C GLU A 17 9.15 -25.07 10.04
N GLU A 18 8.40 -23.96 10.14
CA GLU A 18 7.05 -23.87 9.57
C GLU A 18 7.03 -23.68 8.04
N GLU A 19 8.15 -23.27 7.41
CA GLU A 19 8.20 -23.03 5.95
C GLU A 19 8.49 -24.29 5.10
N GLU A 20 9.03 -25.38 5.67
CA GLU A 20 9.43 -26.57 4.88
C GLU A 20 8.33 -27.66 4.70
N GLY A 21 7.12 -27.44 5.19
CA GLY A 21 6.07 -28.45 5.14
C GLY A 21 4.88 -28.10 4.25
N ILE A 22 4.99 -28.15 2.92
CA ILE A 22 3.91 -28.58 1.98
C ILE A 22 4.52 -28.81 0.58
N GLU A 23 4.73 -30.08 0.21
CA GLU A 23 4.76 -30.54 -1.19
C GLU A 23 3.52 -31.41 -1.48
N GLU A 24 2.91 -31.08 -2.62
CA GLU A 24 2.01 -31.82 -3.51
C GLU A 24 0.97 -32.83 -2.97
N GLY A 25 -0.30 -32.47 -3.17
CA GLY A 25 -1.44 -33.39 -3.15
C GLY A 25 -2.65 -32.79 -3.86
N SER A 26 -2.75 -33.00 -5.17
CA SER A 26 -3.89 -32.62 -6.00
C SER A 26 -5.15 -33.41 -5.65
N GLU A 27 -6.27 -32.76 -5.28
CA GLU A 27 -7.62 -33.24 -5.59
C GLU A 27 -8.57 -32.07 -5.85
N VAL A 28 -9.14 -32.08 -7.06
CA VAL A 28 -10.16 -31.18 -7.57
C VAL A 28 -11.49 -31.47 -6.87
N ASN A 29 -12.13 -30.47 -6.26
CA ASN A 29 -13.58 -30.39 -6.18
C ASN A 29 -14.01 -28.92 -6.03
N GLY A 30 -14.85 -28.49 -6.96
CA GLY A 30 -15.31 -27.11 -7.06
C GLY A 30 -16.31 -26.72 -5.99
N ASP A 31 -16.29 -25.43 -5.63
CA ASP A 31 -17.42 -24.72 -5.06
C ASP A 31 -17.30 -23.22 -5.38
N GLU A 32 -18.45 -22.57 -5.40
CA GLU A 32 -18.84 -21.48 -6.28
C GLU A 32 -18.16 -20.13 -6.02
N GLY A 33 -17.84 -19.45 -7.12
CA GLY A 33 -17.18 -18.15 -7.12
C GLY A 33 -17.99 -17.05 -6.44
N SER A 34 -17.42 -16.51 -5.37
CA SER A 34 -17.74 -15.16 -4.91
C SER A 34 -17.28 -14.15 -5.97
N LYS A 35 -18.17 -13.84 -6.91
CA LYS A 35 -18.00 -12.73 -7.85
C LYS A 35 -18.01 -11.44 -7.06
N THR A 36 -16.84 -10.97 -6.63
CA THR A 36 -16.66 -9.57 -6.28
C THR A 36 -17.01 -8.77 -7.53
N LYS A 37 -18.17 -8.10 -7.52
CA LYS A 37 -18.60 -7.21 -8.60
C LYS A 37 -17.49 -6.18 -8.83
N ILE A 38 -16.77 -6.31 -9.95
CA ILE A 38 -15.97 -5.21 -10.48
C ILE A 38 -16.98 -4.09 -10.71
N ARG A 39 -16.82 -2.99 -9.97
CA ARG A 39 -17.63 -1.80 -10.12
C ARG A 39 -17.30 -1.25 -11.52
N GLU A 40 -18.21 -1.41 -12.47
CA GLU A 40 -18.11 -0.77 -13.77
C GLU A 40 -17.95 0.74 -13.53
N TYR A 41 -16.77 1.26 -13.88
CA TYR A 41 -16.60 2.69 -14.07
C TYR A 41 -17.53 3.05 -15.23
N GLY A 42 -18.56 3.86 -14.94
CA GLY A 42 -19.60 4.18 -15.91
C GLY A 42 -19.01 4.67 -17.24
N GLU A 43 -19.68 4.31 -18.34
CA GLU A 43 -19.36 4.81 -19.67
C GLU A 43 -19.19 6.32 -19.60
N ALA A 44 -17.99 6.79 -19.93
CA ALA A 44 -17.67 8.19 -19.90
C ALA A 44 -18.57 8.90 -20.91
N GLY A 45 -19.45 9.79 -20.42
CA GLY A 45 -20.39 10.53 -21.25
C GLY A 45 -19.68 11.26 -22.39
N ASP A 46 -20.40 11.37 -23.51
CA ASP A 46 -19.99 12.01 -24.76
C ASP A 46 -19.56 13.47 -24.49
N GLY A 47 -18.26 13.68 -24.26
CA GLY A 47 -17.72 14.92 -23.70
C GLY A 47 -16.41 14.78 -22.91
N VAL A 48 -15.77 13.61 -22.91
CA VAL A 48 -14.44 13.43 -22.32
C VAL A 48 -13.47 14.37 -23.00
N ILE A 49 -13.04 15.39 -22.25
CA ILE A 49 -11.83 16.13 -22.56
C ILE A 49 -10.72 15.08 -22.55
N ASP A 50 -10.12 14.80 -23.70
CA ASP A 50 -8.88 14.01 -23.83
C ASP A 50 -7.74 14.83 -23.22
N ASP A 51 -7.79 14.97 -21.89
CA ASP A 51 -6.73 15.55 -21.09
C ASP A 51 -5.66 14.48 -20.93
N GLU A 52 -4.50 14.78 -21.49
CA GLU A 52 -3.34 13.89 -21.42
C GLU A 52 -2.98 13.51 -19.97
N ARG A 53 -3.35 14.33 -18.97
CA ARG A 53 -3.15 14.07 -17.54
C ARG A 53 -4.11 13.05 -16.95
N THR A 54 -5.26 12.81 -17.55
CA THR A 54 -6.29 11.89 -17.02
C THR A 54 -6.53 10.68 -17.93
N ARG A 55 -5.86 10.61 -19.09
CA ARG A 55 -5.90 9.48 -20.00
C ARG A 55 -5.47 8.18 -19.30
N ILE A 56 -6.36 7.21 -19.29
CA ILE A 56 -6.06 5.85 -18.82
C ILE A 56 -5.10 5.21 -19.82
N ARG A 57 -3.93 4.77 -19.33
CA ARG A 57 -2.88 4.12 -20.12
C ARG A 57 -2.99 2.60 -20.00
N THR A 58 -2.69 1.91 -21.09
CA THR A 58 -2.50 0.46 -21.04
C THR A 58 -1.16 0.12 -20.39
N GLU A 59 -0.98 -1.14 -20.00
CA GLU A 59 0.29 -1.65 -19.48
C GLU A 59 1.46 -1.36 -20.43
N THR A 60 1.27 -1.60 -21.73
CA THR A 60 2.28 -1.35 -22.76
C THR A 60 2.61 0.14 -22.87
N ASP A 61 1.60 1.02 -22.84
CA ASP A 61 1.85 2.47 -22.89
C ASP A 61 2.65 2.95 -21.67
N LEU A 62 2.38 2.37 -20.50
CA LEU A 62 3.07 2.74 -19.26
C LEU A 62 4.53 2.27 -19.28
N LEU A 63 4.78 1.05 -19.78
CA LEU A 63 6.12 0.51 -19.95
C LEU A 63 6.94 1.32 -20.96
N ASP A 64 6.33 1.69 -22.09
CA ASP A 64 6.97 2.51 -23.12
C ASP A 64 7.36 3.89 -22.59
N LEU A 65 6.47 4.53 -21.80
CA LEU A 65 6.77 5.79 -21.13
C LEU A 65 7.92 5.64 -20.13
N MET A 66 7.93 4.57 -19.33
CA MET A 66 8.99 4.30 -18.37
C MET A 66 10.35 4.13 -19.05
N ILE A 67 10.41 3.41 -20.16
CA ILE A 67 11.64 3.20 -20.94
C ILE A 67 12.09 4.51 -21.61
N ALA A 68 11.14 5.31 -22.13
CA ALA A 68 11.45 6.58 -22.78
C ALA A 68 12.05 7.62 -21.82
N GLU A 69 11.58 7.65 -20.57
CA GLU A 69 12.06 8.55 -19.52
C GLU A 69 13.29 8.02 -18.77
N ALA A 70 13.60 6.73 -18.91
CA ALA A 70 14.75 6.13 -18.25
C ALA A 70 16.06 6.76 -18.76
N PRO A 71 17.05 6.98 -17.88
CA PRO A 71 18.35 7.47 -18.29
C PRO A 71 19.00 6.47 -19.26
N LYS A 72 19.52 6.97 -20.38
CA LYS A 72 20.26 6.15 -21.34
C LYS A 72 21.54 5.69 -20.67
N ILE A 73 21.69 4.38 -20.53
CA ILE A 73 22.95 3.77 -20.09
C ILE A 73 23.92 3.96 -21.25
N GLU A 74 24.93 4.82 -21.07
CA GLU A 74 26.05 4.90 -21.99
C GLU A 74 26.89 3.63 -21.84
N ASP A 75 27.33 3.04 -22.95
CA ASP A 75 28.23 1.89 -22.96
C ASP A 75 29.53 2.29 -22.22
N THR A 76 29.60 1.96 -20.93
CA THR A 76 30.83 2.14 -20.16
C THR A 76 31.80 1.05 -20.61
N GLU A 77 33.03 1.43 -20.96
CA GLU A 77 34.07 0.57 -21.57
C GLU A 77 34.50 -0.63 -20.68
N ASP A 78 33.91 -0.80 -19.50
CA ASP A 78 34.18 -1.87 -18.53
C ASP A 78 33.21 -3.07 -18.68
N SER A 79 32.92 -3.51 -19.91
CA SER A 79 31.91 -4.54 -20.23
C SER A 79 32.39 -5.99 -20.06
N GLU A 80 33.14 -6.34 -19.02
CA GLU A 80 33.41 -7.76 -18.70
C GLU A 80 32.24 -8.44 -17.97
N ASN A 81 31.21 -7.68 -17.57
CA ASN A 81 30.05 -8.20 -16.85
C ASN A 81 28.77 -8.13 -17.72
N PRO A 82 28.21 -9.26 -18.20
CA PRO A 82 27.00 -9.29 -19.05
C PRO A 82 25.71 -8.81 -18.36
N ASN A 83 25.79 -8.40 -17.10
CA ASN A 83 24.71 -7.73 -16.37
C ASN A 83 24.78 -6.20 -16.44
N ASN A 84 25.83 -5.60 -17.01
CA ASN A 84 26.00 -4.14 -17.07
C ASN A 84 25.09 -3.46 -18.13
N ASP A 85 24.51 -4.25 -19.04
CA ASP A 85 23.66 -3.74 -20.13
C ASP A 85 22.17 -3.67 -19.76
N LYS A 86 21.80 -4.07 -18.52
CA LYS A 86 20.41 -4.11 -18.08
C LYS A 86 20.04 -2.84 -17.32
N LEU A 87 18.94 -2.21 -17.74
CA LEU A 87 18.32 -1.13 -17.00
C LEU A 87 17.61 -1.69 -15.76
N MET A 88 18.09 -1.29 -14.59
CA MET A 88 17.50 -1.67 -13.30
C MET A 88 16.76 -0.47 -12.70
N ILE A 89 15.49 -0.65 -12.36
CA ILE A 89 14.64 0.39 -11.76
C ILE A 89 14.06 -0.12 -10.44
N GLY A 90 14.44 0.53 -9.34
CA GLY A 90 13.91 0.23 -8.01
C GLY A 90 12.75 1.14 -7.61
N LEU A 91 11.70 0.55 -7.03
CA LEU A 91 10.59 1.30 -6.45
C LEU A 91 10.82 1.48 -4.95
N VAL A 92 10.95 2.73 -4.50
CA VAL A 92 11.19 3.08 -3.09
C VAL A 92 10.09 3.98 -2.56
N GLY A 93 9.69 3.78 -1.32
CA GLY A 93 8.68 4.61 -0.65
C GLY A 93 8.14 3.96 0.63
N TYR A 94 7.21 4.65 1.28
CA TYR A 94 6.56 4.19 2.50
C TYR A 94 5.85 2.83 2.31
N PRO A 95 5.57 2.09 3.40
CA PRO A 95 4.64 0.97 3.35
C PRO A 95 3.29 1.37 2.72
N ASN A 96 2.60 0.43 2.08
CA ASN A 96 1.24 0.59 1.54
C ASN A 96 1.00 1.69 0.48
N VAL A 97 2.04 2.35 -0.05
CA VAL A 97 1.89 3.32 -1.16
C VAL A 97 1.66 2.67 -2.54
N GLY A 98 1.60 1.33 -2.61
CA GLY A 98 1.29 0.60 -3.84
C GLY A 98 2.49 0.19 -4.71
N LYS A 99 3.72 0.15 -4.17
CA LYS A 99 4.94 -0.25 -4.92
C LYS A 99 4.77 -1.59 -5.65
N SER A 100 4.48 -2.64 -4.90
CA SER A 100 4.25 -3.99 -5.43
C SER A 100 3.00 -4.08 -6.33
N SER A 101 1.98 -3.28 -6.07
CA SER A 101 0.79 -3.19 -6.93
C SER A 101 1.12 -2.56 -8.28
N THR A 102 1.95 -1.51 -8.33
CA THR A 102 2.43 -0.89 -9.56
C THR A 102 3.27 -1.87 -10.38
N ILE A 103 4.11 -2.66 -9.72
CA ILE A 103 4.88 -3.72 -10.38
C ILE A 103 3.94 -4.74 -11.03
N ASN A 104 2.94 -5.26 -10.32
CA ASN A 104 1.96 -6.17 -10.90
C ASN A 104 1.18 -5.54 -12.06
N ALA A 105 0.85 -4.25 -11.97
CA ALA A 105 0.18 -3.54 -13.05
C ALA A 105 1.05 -3.38 -14.30
N LEU A 106 2.37 -3.23 -14.13
CA LEU A 106 3.35 -3.17 -15.22
C LEU A 106 3.66 -4.53 -15.87
N ILE A 107 3.39 -5.62 -15.15
CA ILE A 107 3.60 -7.01 -15.64
C ILE A 107 2.29 -7.58 -16.23
N GLY A 108 1.14 -6.97 -15.93
CA GLY A 108 -0.17 -7.46 -16.37
C GLY A 108 -0.67 -8.70 -15.64
N GLU A 109 0.12 -9.23 -14.70
CA GLU A 109 -0.19 -10.41 -13.90
C GLU A 109 0.34 -10.28 -12.47
N LYS A 110 -0.17 -11.12 -11.57
CA LYS A 110 0.21 -11.11 -10.14
C LYS A 110 1.53 -11.87 -9.94
N ARG A 111 2.66 -11.15 -9.98
CA ARG A 111 4.01 -11.69 -9.73
C ARG A 111 4.48 -11.48 -8.31
N VAL A 112 4.19 -10.32 -7.73
CA VAL A 112 4.53 -10.01 -6.33
C VAL A 112 3.29 -10.05 -5.46
N SER A 113 3.48 -10.52 -4.24
CA SER A 113 2.41 -10.52 -3.24
C SER A 113 2.10 -9.08 -2.78
N VAL A 114 0.82 -8.81 -2.51
CA VAL A 114 0.34 -7.49 -2.06
C VAL A 114 -0.55 -7.67 -0.84
N SER A 115 -0.53 -6.69 0.07
CA SER A 115 -1.41 -6.63 1.24
C SER A 115 -1.78 -5.17 1.53
N SER A 116 -2.89 -4.97 2.23
CA SER A 116 -3.26 -3.69 2.83
C SER A 116 -2.55 -3.43 4.17
N THR A 117 -1.93 -4.46 4.76
CA THR A 117 -1.17 -4.35 6.00
C THR A 117 0.30 -4.00 5.71
N PRO A 118 0.93 -3.13 6.52
CA PRO A 118 2.35 -2.85 6.41
C PRO A 118 3.18 -4.13 6.60
N GLY A 119 4.41 -4.13 6.06
CA GLY A 119 5.37 -5.22 6.28
C GLY A 119 5.23 -6.41 5.32
N LYS A 120 4.35 -6.34 4.30
CA LYS A 120 4.20 -7.47 3.36
C LYS A 120 5.45 -7.75 2.50
N THR A 121 6.15 -6.70 2.07
CA THR A 121 7.43 -6.81 1.36
C THR A 121 8.55 -6.66 2.38
N LYS A 122 9.09 -7.78 2.89
CA LYS A 122 10.20 -7.79 3.87
C LYS A 122 11.58 -7.73 3.21
N HIS A 123 11.71 -8.31 2.01
CA HIS A 123 13.01 -8.42 1.30
C HIS A 123 12.99 -7.71 -0.05
N PHE A 124 14.19 -7.29 -0.46
CA PHE A 124 14.45 -6.78 -1.81
C PHE A 124 14.27 -7.89 -2.84
N GLN A 125 13.46 -7.64 -3.86
CA GLN A 125 13.15 -8.62 -4.90
C GLN A 125 13.48 -8.06 -6.28
N THR A 126 14.08 -8.89 -7.12
CA THR A 126 14.48 -8.54 -8.48
C THR A 126 13.58 -9.27 -9.47
N ILE A 127 12.93 -8.51 -10.35
CA ILE A 127 11.91 -9.01 -11.28
C ILE A 127 12.36 -8.66 -12.70
N HIS A 128 12.67 -9.68 -13.48
CA HIS A 128 13.07 -9.53 -14.87
C HIS A 128 11.82 -9.37 -15.75
N LEU A 129 11.59 -8.16 -16.27
CA LEU A 129 10.51 -7.88 -17.21
C LEU A 129 10.86 -8.28 -18.63
N THR A 130 12.04 -7.86 -19.06
CA THR A 130 12.59 -8.15 -20.40
C THR A 130 14.07 -8.50 -20.27
N PRO A 131 14.73 -8.98 -21.33
CA PRO A 131 16.18 -9.25 -21.28
C PRO A 131 17.02 -8.02 -20.89
N THR A 132 16.50 -6.81 -21.11
CA THR A 132 17.18 -5.53 -20.88
C THR A 132 16.60 -4.71 -19.74
N LEU A 133 15.46 -5.10 -19.15
CA LEU A 133 14.77 -4.34 -18.11
C LEU A 133 14.48 -5.19 -16.88
N VAL A 134 14.87 -4.67 -15.72
CA VAL A 134 14.70 -5.28 -14.41
C VAL A 134 14.02 -4.29 -13.47
N LEU A 135 12.93 -4.71 -12.83
CA LEU A 135 12.29 -3.97 -11.75
C LEU A 135 12.72 -4.54 -10.41
N CYS A 136 12.87 -3.66 -9.42
CA CYS A 136 13.16 -4.06 -8.05
C CYS A 136 12.04 -3.59 -7.11
N ASP A 137 11.46 -4.54 -6.36
CA ASP A 137 10.53 -4.25 -5.27
C ASP A 137 11.32 -4.14 -3.96
N CYS A 138 11.22 -2.99 -3.31
CA CYS A 138 11.93 -2.71 -2.07
C CYS A 138 10.96 -2.73 -0.87
N PRO A 139 11.43 -3.14 0.32
CA PRO A 139 10.68 -2.96 1.56
C PRO A 139 10.23 -1.51 1.77
N GLY A 140 9.12 -1.33 2.48
CA GLY A 140 8.66 0.01 2.85
C GLY A 140 9.62 0.68 3.81
N LEU A 141 10.11 1.87 3.46
CA LEU A 141 11.04 2.63 4.29
C LEU A 141 10.33 3.82 4.96
N VAL A 142 10.65 4.06 6.23
CA VAL A 142 10.13 5.17 7.03
C VAL A 142 11.33 5.90 7.62
N PHE A 143 11.51 7.17 7.25
CA PHE A 143 12.56 7.97 7.89
C PHE A 143 12.08 8.52 9.23
N PRO A 144 12.91 8.44 10.29
CA PRO A 144 12.56 9.05 11.58
C PRO A 144 12.41 10.57 11.40
N SER A 145 11.21 11.07 11.67
CA SER A 145 10.88 12.49 11.56
C SER A 145 10.21 12.94 12.84
N PHE A 146 10.79 13.97 13.48
CA PHE A 146 10.24 14.57 14.71
C PHE A 146 8.86 15.20 14.52
N ALA A 147 8.43 15.44 13.27
CA ALA A 147 7.12 16.01 12.98
C ALA A 147 6.00 14.96 12.90
N THR A 148 6.32 13.67 12.82
CA THR A 148 5.34 12.62 12.53
C THR A 148 4.95 11.89 13.80
N THR A 149 3.70 12.03 14.24
CA THR A 149 3.22 11.32 15.43
C THR A 149 2.91 9.86 15.12
N LYS A 150 2.83 9.01 16.14
CA LYS A 150 2.34 7.63 15.98
C LYS A 150 0.95 7.60 15.33
N ALA A 151 0.10 8.57 15.65
CA ALA A 151 -1.22 8.70 15.06
C ALA A 151 -1.15 8.98 13.55
N ASP A 152 -0.25 9.86 13.10
CA ASP A 152 -0.02 10.11 11.68
C ASP A 152 0.48 8.85 10.96
N MET A 153 1.39 8.09 11.58
CA MET A 153 1.92 6.87 10.99
C MET A 153 0.83 5.79 10.81
N VAL A 154 -0.11 5.68 11.74
CA VAL A 154 -1.26 4.76 11.60
C VAL A 154 -2.20 5.26 10.50
N CYS A 155 -2.57 6.54 10.51
CA CYS A 155 -3.45 7.11 9.48
C CYS A 155 -2.87 7.01 8.06
N ASN A 156 -1.54 7.03 7.92
CA ASN A 156 -0.84 6.88 6.65
C ASN A 156 -0.56 5.42 6.26
N GLY A 157 -1.04 4.44 7.05
CA GLY A 157 -0.83 3.01 6.76
C GLY A 157 0.63 2.58 6.89
N VAL A 158 1.43 3.26 7.73
CA VAL A 158 2.81 2.90 8.03
C VAL A 158 2.87 1.90 9.18
N LEU A 159 2.09 2.15 10.23
CA LEU A 159 1.94 1.25 11.35
C LEU A 159 0.65 0.41 11.18
N PRO A 160 0.66 -0.85 11.61
CA PRO A 160 -0.50 -1.72 11.49
C PRO A 160 -1.65 -1.20 12.35
N ILE A 161 -2.82 -0.99 11.74
CA ILE A 161 -4.03 -0.55 12.43
C ILE A 161 -4.55 -1.63 13.39
N ASP A 162 -4.28 -2.90 13.12
CA ASP A 162 -4.75 -4.04 13.91
C ASP A 162 -4.07 -4.15 15.28
N GLN A 163 -2.86 -3.59 15.42
CA GLN A 163 -2.09 -3.58 16.68
C GLN A 163 -2.29 -2.27 17.46
N LEU A 164 -3.26 -1.44 17.06
CA LEU A 164 -3.49 -0.13 17.64
C LEU A 164 -4.07 -0.24 19.06
N ARG A 165 -3.27 0.13 20.06
CA ARG A 165 -3.72 0.18 21.47
C ARG A 165 -4.39 1.51 21.85
N GLU A 166 -3.96 2.60 21.24
CA GLU A 166 -4.42 3.98 21.51
C GLU A 166 -5.07 4.52 20.24
N PHE A 167 -6.39 4.72 20.26
CA PHE A 167 -7.17 5.09 19.08
C PHE A 167 -7.59 6.56 19.05
N THR A 168 -7.45 7.29 20.15
CA THR A 168 -7.90 8.68 20.29
C THR A 168 -7.13 9.59 19.34
N GLY A 169 -5.81 9.43 19.25
CA GLY A 169 -4.97 10.21 18.33
C GLY A 169 -5.40 10.05 16.88
N PRO A 170 -5.37 8.83 16.30
CA PRO A 170 -5.81 8.58 14.93
C PRO A 170 -7.24 9.04 14.66
N ALA A 171 -8.19 8.75 15.56
CA ALA A 171 -9.58 9.16 15.40
C ALA A 171 -9.75 10.69 15.39
N ALA A 172 -9.01 11.40 16.25
CA ALA A 172 -9.01 12.86 16.28
C ALA A 172 -8.45 13.44 14.98
N LEU A 173 -7.36 12.88 14.43
CA LEU A 173 -6.82 13.32 13.14
C LEU A 173 -7.83 13.16 12.01
N VAL A 174 -8.55 12.03 11.96
CA VAL A 174 -9.60 11.80 10.95
C VAL A 174 -10.74 12.82 11.12
N ALA A 175 -11.22 13.03 12.35
CA ALA A 175 -12.30 13.95 12.65
C ALA A 175 -11.95 15.42 12.31
N GLN A 176 -10.68 15.81 12.49
CA GLN A 176 -10.19 17.15 12.14
C GLN A 176 -9.99 17.34 10.63
N ARG A 177 -9.62 16.28 9.90
CA ARG A 177 -9.30 16.36 8.47
C ARG A 177 -10.52 16.24 7.56
N ILE A 178 -11.57 15.55 8.00
CA ILE A 178 -12.75 15.26 7.19
C ILE A 178 -13.96 16.02 7.72
N PRO A 179 -14.62 16.87 6.91
CA PRO A 179 -15.85 17.54 7.32
C PRO A 179 -16.95 16.55 7.73
N LYS A 180 -17.65 16.84 8.83
CA LYS A 180 -18.70 15.96 9.38
C LYS A 180 -19.83 15.67 8.39
N GLU A 181 -20.10 16.59 7.48
CA GLU A 181 -21.10 16.43 6.42
C GLU A 181 -20.69 15.33 5.44
N VAL A 182 -19.40 15.20 5.13
CA VAL A 182 -18.87 14.14 4.24
C VAL A 182 -18.98 12.78 4.91
N LEU A 183 -18.61 12.70 6.20
CA LEU A 183 -18.74 11.46 6.98
C LEU A 183 -20.20 11.01 7.07
N GLY A 184 -21.12 11.94 7.34
CA GLY A 184 -22.55 11.62 7.39
C GLY A 184 -23.14 11.22 6.04
N ALA A 185 -22.67 11.81 4.94
CA ALA A 185 -23.11 11.43 3.60
C ALA A 185 -22.63 10.02 3.18
N ILE A 186 -21.41 9.64 3.55
CA ILE A 186 -20.82 8.33 3.19
C ILE A 186 -21.39 7.21 4.06
N TYR A 187 -21.47 7.42 5.37
CA TYR A 187 -21.76 6.37 6.33
C TYR A 187 -23.18 6.43 6.90
N GLY A 188 -23.97 7.46 6.58
CA GLY A 188 -25.37 7.55 6.96
C GLY A 188 -25.65 7.96 8.41
N PHE A 189 -24.63 8.32 9.20
CA PHE A 189 -24.79 8.77 10.59
C PHE A 189 -24.70 10.30 10.73
N LYS A 190 -25.18 10.83 11.86
CA LYS A 190 -25.08 12.26 12.16
C LYS A 190 -24.20 12.51 13.39
N ILE A 191 -23.07 13.17 13.19
CA ILE A 191 -22.19 13.58 14.28
C ILE A 191 -22.80 14.79 14.99
N ARG A 192 -23.01 14.66 16.30
CA ARG A 192 -23.46 15.76 17.15
C ARG A 192 -22.23 16.38 17.81
N THR A 193 -21.86 17.56 17.33
CA THR A 193 -20.77 18.37 17.91
C THR A 193 -21.31 19.25 19.02
N ARG A 194 -20.46 19.63 19.98
CA ARG A 194 -20.81 20.63 21.00
C ARG A 194 -21.31 21.94 20.35
N PRO A 195 -22.40 22.55 20.85
CA PRO A 195 -22.86 23.86 20.38
C PRO A 195 -21.84 24.97 20.67
N GLU A 196 -21.80 26.01 19.84
CA GLU A 196 -20.93 27.19 20.05
C GLU A 196 -21.20 27.89 21.39
N GLU A 197 -22.46 27.89 21.85
CA GLU A 197 -22.88 28.46 23.14
C GLU A 197 -22.24 27.77 24.35
N GLU A 198 -21.85 26.51 24.20
CA GLU A 198 -21.16 25.71 25.23
C GLU A 198 -19.64 25.63 24.98
N GLY A 199 -19.11 26.46 24.06
CA GLY A 199 -17.70 26.51 23.69
C GLY A 199 -17.28 25.47 22.66
N GLY A 200 -18.20 24.98 21.82
CA GLY A 200 -17.86 24.18 20.65
C GLY A 200 -17.30 25.01 19.49
N ASP A 201 -16.49 24.39 18.65
CA ASP A 201 -15.88 24.98 17.45
C ASP A 201 -16.50 24.44 16.13
N GLY A 202 -17.52 23.59 16.25
CA GLY A 202 -18.20 22.95 15.13
C GLY A 202 -17.42 21.79 14.49
N VAL A 203 -16.17 21.54 14.90
CA VAL A 203 -15.32 20.44 14.46
C VAL A 203 -15.58 19.23 15.36
N PRO A 204 -15.88 18.05 14.79
CA PRO A 204 -16.11 16.87 15.61
C PRO A 204 -14.82 16.42 16.30
N THR A 205 -14.95 15.97 17.54
CA THR A 205 -13.85 15.25 18.21
C THR A 205 -13.79 13.81 17.72
N GLY A 206 -12.64 13.14 17.91
CA GLY A 206 -12.51 11.72 17.62
C GLY A 206 -13.51 10.86 18.41
N GLU A 207 -13.81 11.24 19.65
CA GLU A 207 -14.81 10.55 20.48
C GLU A 207 -16.24 10.72 19.95
N GLU A 208 -16.64 11.95 19.60
CA GLU A 208 -17.95 12.23 19.01
C GLU A 208 -18.16 11.46 17.70
N LEU A 209 -17.12 11.36 16.87
CA LEU A 209 -17.12 10.57 15.65
C LEU A 209 -17.32 9.08 15.94
N LEU A 210 -16.50 8.50 16.81
CA LEU A 210 -16.56 7.06 17.12
C LEU A 210 -17.89 6.68 17.78
N ILE A 211 -18.38 7.50 18.71
CA ILE A 211 -19.68 7.28 19.37
C ILE A 211 -20.82 7.38 18.37
N ALA A 212 -20.78 8.34 17.44
CA ALA A 212 -21.82 8.48 16.43
C ALA A 212 -21.86 7.26 15.49
N TYR A 213 -20.70 6.75 15.08
CA TYR A 213 -20.61 5.58 14.21
C TYR A 213 -21.03 4.28 14.94
N ALA A 214 -20.63 4.09 16.19
CA ALA A 214 -20.90 2.85 16.93
C ALA A 214 -22.35 2.70 17.43
N ARG A 215 -23.17 3.76 17.35
CA ARG A 215 -24.56 3.75 17.81
C ARG A 215 -25.58 3.41 16.72
N GLU A 216 -25.18 3.46 15.46
CA GLU A 216 -25.98 3.04 14.30
C GLU A 216 -25.75 1.55 14.02
#